data_AF-A0A1B9LDB5-F1
#
_entry.id   AF-A0A1B9LDB5-F1
#
_cell.length_a   1.000
_cell.length_b   1.000
_cell.length_c   1.000
_cell.angle_alpha   90.00
_cell.angle_beta   90.00
_cell.angle_gamma   90.00
#
_symmetry.space_group_name_H-M   'P 1'
#
loop_
_entity.id
_entity.type
_entity.pdbx_description
1 polymer ?
#
loop_
_entity_poly.entity_id
_entity_poly.type
_entity_poly.pdbx_seq_one_letter_code
_entity_poly.pdbx_strand_id
1 'polypeptide(L)'
;MHELNHKATSGAFLTTDPNKTTTILGTYMDDTQYIIKELNLEKSTDFGARKGGFNLLNTPDEYYKNPTQFWNEYNKPWLDNAIKRGDNIILATSPIDSKLYKTNRITGSKELTGFGREYYYLLENGYKFDSKTNQMIKGK
;
A
#
# COMPACT_ATOMS: atom_id res chain seq x y z
N MET A 1 -18.82 -9.22 -0.47
CA MET A 1 -17.39 -9.56 -0.59
C MET A 1 -17.07 -9.63 -2.06
N HIS A 2 -16.10 -8.85 -2.52
CA HIS A 2 -15.64 -8.82 -3.91
C HIS A 2 -14.16 -9.25 -3.94
N GLU A 3 -13.76 -10.04 -4.94
CA GLU A 3 -12.38 -10.49 -5.17
C GLU A 3 -11.88 -9.92 -6.50
N LEU A 4 -10.63 -9.47 -6.54
CA LEU A 4 -9.98 -9.05 -7.78
C LEU A 4 -9.52 -10.23 -8.62
N ASN A 5 -9.56 -10.06 -9.94
CA ASN A 5 -9.00 -11.00 -10.91
C ASN A 5 -7.47 -10.96 -10.92
N HIS A 6 -6.87 -9.78 -10.71
CA HIS A 6 -5.42 -9.62 -10.60
C HIS A 6 -4.85 -10.57 -9.55
N LYS A 7 -3.86 -11.37 -9.95
CA LYS A 7 -3.16 -12.29 -9.06
C LYS A 7 -1.93 -11.59 -8.50
N ALA A 8 -2.03 -11.20 -7.23
CA ALA A 8 -0.99 -10.52 -6.50
C ALA A 8 0.33 -11.29 -6.56
N THR A 9 1.45 -10.61 -6.80
CA THR A 9 2.76 -11.28 -6.88
C THR A 9 3.20 -11.90 -5.55
N SER A 10 2.64 -11.44 -4.43
CA SER A 10 2.80 -12.07 -3.11
C SER A 10 2.04 -13.38 -2.93
N GLY A 11 1.08 -13.67 -3.82
CA GLY A 11 0.09 -14.73 -3.64
C GLY A 11 -1.07 -14.34 -2.72
N ALA A 12 -1.20 -13.07 -2.33
CA ALA A 12 -2.33 -12.58 -1.55
C ALA A 12 -3.67 -12.74 -2.29
N PHE A 13 -4.71 -13.16 -1.58
CA PHE A 13 -6.08 -13.04 -2.06
C PHE A 13 -6.58 -11.60 -1.81
N LEU A 14 -6.84 -10.86 -2.89
CA LEU A 14 -7.29 -9.48 -2.82
C LEU A 14 -8.82 -9.46 -2.72
N THR A 15 -9.34 -9.49 -1.49
CA THR A 15 -10.79 -9.54 -1.20
C THR A 15 -11.26 -8.39 -0.31
N THR A 16 -12.51 -7.95 -0.51
CA THR A 16 -13.13 -6.90 0.30
C THR A 16 -13.89 -7.45 1.50
N ASP A 17 -13.87 -6.71 2.60
CA ASP A 17 -14.76 -6.92 3.75
C ASP A 17 -15.98 -5.99 3.62
N PRO A 18 -17.23 -6.50 3.62
CA PRO A 18 -18.43 -5.66 3.47
C PRO A 18 -18.59 -4.59 4.57
N ASN A 19 -17.94 -4.78 5.72
CA ASN A 19 -18.06 -3.89 6.88
C ASN A 19 -16.89 -2.91 7.02
N LYS A 20 -15.79 -3.11 6.28
CA LYS A 20 -14.56 -2.33 6.40
C LYS A 20 -14.06 -1.83 5.06
N THR A 21 -13.07 -0.96 5.10
CA THR A 21 -12.26 -0.66 3.91
C THR A 21 -11.11 -1.65 3.84
N THR A 22 -10.81 -2.18 2.66
CA THR A 22 -9.60 -2.98 2.41
C THR A 22 -8.54 -2.11 1.76
N THR A 23 -7.46 -1.80 2.46
CA THR A 23 -6.33 -1.04 1.93
C THR A 23 -5.31 -1.98 1.29
N ILE A 24 -4.89 -1.70 0.05
CA ILE A 24 -3.88 -2.47 -0.67
C ILE A 24 -2.58 -1.68 -0.73
N LEU A 25 -1.47 -2.35 -0.39
CA LEU A 25 -0.11 -1.85 -0.56
C LEU A 25 0.68 -2.78 -1.50
N GLY A 26 1.66 -2.22 -2.19
CA GLY A 26 2.52 -2.97 -3.09
C GLY A 26 3.36 -2.04 -3.96
N THR A 27 4.22 -2.62 -4.79
CA THR A 27 4.95 -1.80 -5.76
C THR A 27 4.07 -1.53 -6.98
N TYR A 28 4.30 -0.37 -7.60
CA TYR A 28 3.60 0.01 -8.84
C TYR A 28 3.86 -0.97 -9.97
N MET A 29 5.13 -1.34 -10.18
CA MET A 29 5.54 -2.16 -11.31
C MET A 29 5.02 -3.59 -11.22
N ASP A 30 4.94 -4.15 -10.02
CA ASP A 30 4.55 -5.55 -9.85
C ASP A 30 3.02 -5.71 -9.77
N ASP A 31 2.33 -4.83 -9.03
CA ASP A 31 0.93 -5.07 -8.66
C ASP A 31 0.02 -3.86 -8.81
N THR A 32 0.37 -2.70 -8.24
CA THR A 32 -0.65 -1.66 -8.03
C THR A 32 -1.13 -1.01 -9.31
N GLN A 33 -0.32 -0.95 -10.37
CA GLN A 33 -0.76 -0.46 -11.69
C GLN A 33 -1.88 -1.32 -12.30
N TYR A 34 -1.81 -2.64 -12.10
CA TYR A 34 -2.80 -3.59 -12.65
C TYR A 34 -4.10 -3.53 -11.85
N ILE A 35 -3.99 -3.40 -10.52
CA ILE A 35 -5.12 -3.23 -9.62
C ILE A 35 -5.85 -1.91 -9.89
N ILE A 36 -5.11 -0.81 -10.08
CA ILE A 36 -5.68 0.50 -10.46
C ILE A 36 -6.47 0.36 -11.76
N LYS A 37 -5.90 -0.31 -12.76
CA LYS A 37 -6.55 -0.52 -14.06
C LYS A 37 -7.80 -1.39 -13.94
N GLU A 38 -7.74 -2.49 -13.19
CA GLU A 38 -8.87 -3.40 -13.00
C GLU A 38 -10.05 -2.70 -12.31
N LEU A 39 -9.75 -1.91 -11.28
CA LEU A 39 -10.76 -1.17 -10.52
C LEU A 39 -11.20 0.13 -11.20
N ASN A 40 -10.58 0.50 -12.33
CA ASN A 40 -10.75 1.80 -12.98
C ASN A 40 -10.64 2.96 -11.97
N LEU A 41 -9.62 2.91 -11.10
CA LEU A 41 -9.42 3.94 -10.08
C LEU A 41 -8.88 5.21 -10.72
N GLU A 42 -9.66 6.28 -10.60
CA GLU A 42 -9.20 7.61 -10.95
C GLU A 42 -8.11 8.11 -9.99
N LYS A 43 -7.28 9.03 -10.48
CA LYS A 43 -6.30 9.68 -9.62
C LYS A 43 -7.00 10.66 -8.69
N SER A 44 -6.66 10.63 -7.41
CA SER A 44 -7.33 11.44 -6.39
C SER A 44 -6.46 11.69 -5.16
N THR A 45 -6.83 12.74 -4.42
CA THR A 45 -6.34 13.03 -3.06
C THR A 45 -7.39 12.73 -1.98
N ASP A 46 -8.54 12.15 -2.35
CA ASP A 46 -9.52 11.66 -1.39
C ASP A 46 -9.05 10.35 -0.75
N PHE A 47 -8.50 10.47 0.46
CA PHE A 47 -8.04 9.35 1.30
C PHE A 47 -9.13 8.76 2.20
N GLY A 48 -10.40 9.08 1.91
CA GLY A 48 -11.56 8.67 2.68
C GLY A 48 -11.81 7.15 2.71
N ALA A 49 -12.80 6.76 3.51
CA ALA A 49 -13.21 5.36 3.61
C ALA A 49 -13.82 4.87 2.30
N ARG A 50 -13.68 3.56 2.05
CA ARG A 50 -14.32 2.82 0.94
C ARG A 50 -14.95 1.55 1.53
N LYS A 51 -15.99 1.72 2.35
CA LYS A 51 -16.66 0.60 3.05
C LYS A 51 -17.14 -0.44 2.03
N GLY A 52 -16.76 -1.70 2.22
CA GLY A 52 -17.08 -2.78 1.27
C GLY A 52 -16.16 -2.84 0.04
N GLY A 53 -15.23 -1.90 -0.09
CA GLY A 53 -14.39 -1.69 -1.27
C GLY A 53 -12.89 -1.63 -0.95
N PHE A 54 -12.11 -1.47 -2.01
CA PHE A 54 -10.67 -1.29 -1.93
C PHE A 54 -10.28 0.18 -1.80
N ASN A 55 -9.15 0.43 -1.14
CA ASN A 55 -8.47 1.72 -1.09
C ASN A 55 -7.00 1.51 -1.46
N LEU A 56 -6.50 2.33 -2.38
CA LEU A 56 -5.14 2.27 -2.92
C LEU A 56 -4.71 3.69 -3.26
N LEU A 57 -3.52 4.09 -2.81
CA LEU A 57 -3.00 5.44 -3.06
C LEU A 57 -2.71 5.64 -4.55
N ASN A 58 -3.48 6.50 -5.21
CA ASN A 58 -3.35 6.81 -6.63
C ASN A 58 -3.42 8.33 -6.83
N THR A 59 -2.40 9.06 -6.39
CA THR A 59 -2.36 10.53 -6.46
C THR A 59 -1.99 11.00 -7.88
N PRO A 60 -2.50 12.16 -8.37
CA PRO A 60 -2.03 12.78 -9.61
C PRO A 60 -0.51 12.91 -9.69
N ASP A 61 0.08 12.67 -10.87
CA ASP A 61 1.54 12.58 -11.03
C ASP A 61 2.22 13.94 -10.79
N GLU A 62 1.55 15.03 -11.16
CA GLU A 62 2.00 16.41 -10.99
C GLU A 62 2.21 16.82 -9.52
N TYR A 63 1.67 16.04 -8.58
CA TYR A 63 1.82 16.27 -7.15
C TYR A 63 3.10 15.64 -6.57
N TYR A 64 3.76 14.78 -7.33
CA TYR A 64 5.07 14.26 -6.96
C TYR A 64 6.17 15.28 -7.26
N LYS A 65 6.78 15.84 -6.20
CA LYS A 65 7.97 16.71 -6.33
C LYS A 65 9.24 15.97 -5.93
N ASN A 66 9.21 15.28 -4.80
CA ASN A 66 10.31 14.48 -4.31
C ASN A 66 9.81 13.45 -3.27
N PRO A 67 10.60 12.41 -2.95
CA PRO A 67 10.16 11.35 -2.04
C PRO A 67 9.77 11.81 -0.64
N THR A 68 10.47 12.80 -0.08
CA THR A 68 10.21 13.30 1.28
C THR A 68 8.91 14.08 1.35
N GLN A 69 8.68 14.97 0.38
CA GLN A 69 7.42 15.72 0.28
C GLN A 69 6.25 14.76 0.05
N PHE A 70 6.37 13.84 -0.92
CA PHE A 70 5.28 12.92 -1.26
C PHE A 70 4.89 12.02 -0.07
N TRP A 71 5.88 11.57 0.69
CA TRP A 71 5.65 10.83 1.93
C TRP A 71 4.85 11.63 2.96
N ASN A 72 5.27 12.87 3.24
CA ASN A 72 4.67 13.70 4.29
C ASN A 72 3.28 14.19 3.92
N GLU A 73 3.03 14.50 2.65
CA GLU A 73 1.77 15.10 2.20
C GLU A 73 0.72 14.06 1.77
N TYR A 74 1.15 12.86 1.32
CA TYR A 74 0.22 11.87 0.75
C TYR A 74 0.30 10.50 1.41
N ASN A 75 1.45 9.80 1.36
CA ASN A 75 1.52 8.42 1.88
C ASN A 75 1.18 8.36 3.37
N LYS A 76 1.82 9.20 4.19
CA LYS A 76 1.63 9.16 5.65
C LYS A 76 0.20 9.52 6.05
N PRO A 77 -0.41 10.64 5.60
CA PRO A 77 -1.81 10.94 5.94
C PRO A 77 -2.80 9.88 5.45
N TRP A 78 -2.58 9.30 4.26
CA TRP A 78 -3.41 8.21 3.75
C TRP A 78 -3.33 6.96 4.63
N LEU A 79 -2.12 6.58 5.03
CA LEU A 79 -1.88 5.40 5.87
C LEU A 79 -2.34 5.62 7.31
N ASP A 80 -2.19 6.84 7.85
CA ASP A 80 -2.77 7.25 9.14
C ASP A 80 -4.29 7.08 9.15
N ASN A 81 -4.96 7.45 8.06
CA ASN A 81 -6.40 7.24 7.91
C ASN A 81 -6.77 5.75 7.86
N ALA A 82 -6.01 4.93 7.14
CA ALA A 82 -6.23 3.48 7.11
C ALA A 82 -6.07 2.84 8.50
N ILE A 83 -5.04 3.24 9.25
CA ILE A 83 -4.81 2.79 10.63
C ILE A 83 -5.94 3.23 11.55
N LYS A 84 -6.36 4.51 11.48
CA LYS A 84 -7.43 5.07 12.31
C LYS A 84 -8.76 4.37 12.08
N ARG A 85 -9.08 4.02 10.83
CA ARG A 85 -10.30 3.29 10.47
C ARG A 85 -10.25 1.81 10.86
N GLY A 86 -9.06 1.25 11.08
CA GLY A 86 -8.89 -0.18 11.29
C GLY A 86 -9.14 -0.97 10.01
N ASP A 87 -8.66 -0.44 8.88
CA ASP A 87 -8.75 -1.09 7.57
C ASP A 87 -8.09 -2.47 7.60
N ASN A 88 -8.58 -3.38 6.77
CA ASN A 88 -7.85 -4.62 6.45
C ASN A 88 -6.73 -4.24 5.48
N ILE A 89 -5.46 -4.45 5.86
CA ILE A 89 -4.31 -4.03 5.05
C ILE A 89 -3.66 -5.25 4.42
N ILE A 90 -3.70 -5.33 3.08
CA ILE A 90 -3.16 -6.44 2.29
C ILE A 90 -1.94 -5.97 1.50
N LEU A 91 -0.86 -6.77 1.50
CA LEU A 91 0.33 -6.55 0.69
C LEU A 91 0.24 -7.36 -0.61
N ALA A 92 -0.10 -6.70 -1.72
CA ALA A 92 -0.13 -7.32 -3.04
C ALA A 92 1.27 -7.74 -3.51
N THR A 93 2.30 -7.01 -3.10
CA THR A 93 3.71 -7.39 -3.32
C THR A 93 4.33 -7.88 -2.02
N SER A 94 5.13 -8.95 -2.06
CA SER A 94 5.82 -9.45 -0.87
C SER A 94 6.85 -8.43 -0.35
N PRO A 95 6.92 -8.17 0.97
CA PRO A 95 7.85 -7.23 1.57
C PRO A 95 9.26 -7.84 1.69
N ILE A 96 9.88 -8.18 0.56
CA ILE A 96 11.25 -8.70 0.48
C ILE A 96 12.24 -7.58 0.19
N ASP A 97 13.53 -7.81 0.48
CA ASP A 97 14.58 -6.78 0.44
C ASP A 97 14.62 -6.00 -0.88
N SER A 98 14.53 -6.70 -2.02
CA SER A 98 14.56 -6.10 -3.35
C SER A 98 13.32 -5.27 -3.71
N LYS A 99 12.24 -5.37 -2.93
CA LYS A 99 11.01 -4.58 -3.08
C LYS A 99 10.93 -3.44 -2.06
N LEU A 100 11.47 -3.66 -0.86
CA LEU A 100 11.53 -2.66 0.21
C LEU A 100 12.64 -1.63 0.00
N TYR A 101 13.73 -2.02 -0.66
CA TYR A 101 14.91 -1.18 -0.83
C TYR A 101 15.30 -1.01 -2.30
N LYS A 102 15.96 0.11 -2.58
CA LYS A 102 16.63 0.41 -3.84
C LYS A 102 18.02 0.95 -3.56
N THR A 103 18.93 0.78 -4.50
CA THR A 103 20.25 1.42 -4.45
C THR A 103 20.17 2.80 -5.09
N ASN A 104 20.58 3.84 -4.36
CA ASN A 104 20.79 5.16 -4.91
C ASN A 104 21.94 5.09 -5.93
N ARG A 105 21.66 5.40 -7.19
CA ARG A 105 22.65 5.27 -8.28
C ARG A 105 23.77 6.30 -8.21
N ILE A 106 23.59 7.39 -7.45
CA ILE A 106 24.58 8.46 -7.29
C ILE A 106 25.49 8.15 -6.10
N THR A 107 24.89 7.83 -4.94
CA THR A 107 25.64 7.64 -3.69
C THR A 107 26.03 6.20 -3.41
N GLY A 108 25.46 5.23 -4.13
CA GLY A 108 25.60 3.80 -3.88
C GLY A 108 24.88 3.32 -2.61
N SER A 109 24.22 4.21 -1.87
CA SER A 109 23.57 3.87 -0.61
C SER A 109 22.26 3.13 -0.81
N LYS A 110 21.92 2.26 0.15
CA LYS A 110 20.64 1.55 0.20
C LYS A 110 19.57 2.46 0.80
N GLU A 111 18.50 2.69 0.07
CA GLU A 111 17.38 3.55 0.44
C GLU A 111 16.05 2.80 0.39
N LEU A 112 15.09 3.18 1.22
CA LEU A 112 13.74 2.64 1.13
C LEU A 112 13.01 3.09 -0.14
N THR A 113 12.25 2.17 -0.73
CA THR A 113 11.22 2.49 -1.73
C THR A 113 10.00 3.13 -1.05
N GLY A 114 9.04 3.66 -1.82
CA GLY A 114 7.76 4.12 -1.27
C GLY A 114 7.04 3.00 -0.51
N PHE A 115 6.94 1.82 -1.13
CA PHE A 115 6.41 0.61 -0.50
C PHE A 115 7.20 0.20 0.75
N GLY A 116 8.53 0.32 0.71
CA GLY A 116 9.39 0.11 1.86
C GLY A 116 9.04 1.01 3.03
N ARG A 117 8.85 2.31 2.77
CA ARG A 117 8.45 3.28 3.81
C ARG A 117 7.07 2.94 4.38
N GLU A 118 6.09 2.60 3.54
CA GLU A 118 4.75 2.20 3.99
C GLU A 118 4.78 0.95 4.89
N TYR A 119 5.54 -0.06 4.48
CA TYR A 119 5.71 -1.30 5.24
C TYR A 119 6.30 -1.02 6.63
N TYR A 120 7.44 -0.31 6.70
CA TYR A 120 8.08 -0.01 7.99
C TYR A 120 7.24 0.92 8.85
N TYR A 121 6.51 1.86 8.26
CA TYR A 121 5.60 2.73 9.01
C TYR A 121 4.49 1.95 9.70
N LEU A 122 3.93 0.91 9.06
CA LEU A 122 2.98 0.03 9.71
C LEU A 122 3.61 -0.74 10.88
N LEU A 123 4.86 -1.22 10.72
CA LEU A 123 5.58 -1.87 11.82
C LEU A 123 5.77 -0.93 13.02
N GLU A 124 6.18 0.31 12.77
CA GLU A 124 6.32 1.36 13.79
C GLU A 124 4.99 1.68 14.50
N ASN A 125 3.86 1.49 13.81
CA ASN A 125 2.51 1.66 14.34
C ASN A 125 1.90 0.37 14.92
N GLY A 126 2.74 -0.59 15.26
CA GLY A 126 2.35 -1.81 15.99
C GLY A 126 1.74 -2.90 15.11
N TYR A 127 1.84 -2.80 13.79
CA TYR A 127 1.47 -3.90 12.90
C TYR A 127 2.60 -4.92 12.79
N LYS A 128 2.25 -6.13 12.40
CA LYS A 128 3.16 -7.21 12.05
C LYS A 128 2.72 -7.82 10.73
N PHE A 129 3.69 -8.20 9.90
CA PHE A 129 3.41 -8.92 8.67
C PHE A 129 3.05 -10.38 8.97
N ASP A 130 1.91 -10.84 8.47
CA ASP A 130 1.53 -12.25 8.47
C ASP A 130 1.79 -12.85 7.09
N SER A 131 2.84 -13.66 6.99
CA SER A 131 3.26 -14.31 5.75
C SER A 131 2.29 -15.39 5.25
N LYS A 132 1.32 -15.84 6.07
CA LYS A 132 0.32 -16.82 5.63
C LYS A 132 -0.80 -16.15 4.83
N THR A 133 -1.15 -14.93 5.19
CA THR A 133 -2.26 -14.19 4.59
C THR A 133 -1.79 -13.03 3.72
N ASN A 134 -0.49 -12.69 3.76
CA ASN A 134 0.10 -11.50 3.17
C ASN A 134 -0.57 -10.20 3.65
N GLN A 135 -0.96 -10.16 4.92
CA GLN A 135 -1.60 -9.00 5.54
C GLN A 135 -0.71 -8.35 6.60
N MET A 136 -0.97 -7.07 6.85
CA MET A 136 -0.44 -6.37 8.02
C MET A 136 -1.49 -6.45 9.12
N ILE A 137 -1.18 -7.16 10.21
CA ILE A 137 -2.07 -7.38 11.35
C ILE A 137 -1.63 -6.50 12.51
N LYS A 138 -2.54 -5.70 13.07
CA LYS A 138 -2.25 -4.89 14.25
C LYS A 138 -2.07 -5.79 15.46
N GLY A 139 -0.94 -5.63 16.16
CA GLY A 139 -0.69 -6.31 17.44
C GLY A 139 -1.78 -5.95 18.45
N LYS A 140 -2.14 -6.93 19.28
CA LYS A 140 -3.01 -6.70 20.44
C LYS A 140 -2.32 -5.83 21.48
#